data_AF-A0A847DI73-F1
#
_entry.id   AF-A0A847DI73-F1
#
_cell.length_a   1.000
_cell.length_b   1.000
_cell.length_c   1.000
_cell.angle_alpha   90.00
_cell.angle_beta   90.00
_cell.angle_gamma   90.00
#
_symmetry.space_group_name_H-M   'P 1'
#
loop_
_entity.id
_entity.type
_entity.pdbx_description
1 polymer ?
#
loop_
_entity_poly.entity_id
_entity_poly.type
_entity_poly.pdbx_seq_one_letter_code
_entity_poly.pdbx_strand_id
1 'polypeptide(L)'
;MEQFRILLFAVILIFGLIAYGFSMLWFVRRYYIPRYRPIVSGADNKRTTYRLANTVRRILDFFHDIYLMWIIILIPLFFATTMAHLLDPSFFGLDIFFDSRFKLDLSALPSMDISGLKEQMINGAAAINIIPQNLFTWQLWLLALLGNSIIWCYVLLQLRNIFVFISNGDAFNSLNVKGFKKIAIAVITWNVVYPPLKYFGLDIVLKSVSINSSPAIKFTPPINFDLVAIFIGIALLVLAGVINEAVKIHEEQRLTI
;
A
#
# COMPACT_ATOMS: atom_id res chain seq x y z
N MET A 1 13.47 36.75 -16.08
CA MET A 1 12.02 36.50 -16.28
C MET A 1 11.64 35.03 -16.09
N GLU A 2 12.42 34.09 -16.61
CA GLU A 2 12.15 32.65 -16.54
C GLU A 2 12.17 32.09 -15.10
N GLN A 3 13.18 32.44 -14.30
CA GLN A 3 13.26 32.07 -12.87
C GLN A 3 12.04 32.54 -12.04
N PHE A 4 11.50 33.72 -12.35
CA PHE A 4 10.31 34.25 -11.68
C PHE A 4 9.04 33.45 -12.04
N ARG A 5 8.91 33.00 -13.29
CA ARG A 5 7.79 32.15 -13.73
C ARG A 5 7.84 30.78 -13.07
N ILE A 6 9.03 30.19 -12.93
CA ILE A 6 9.25 28.91 -12.25
C ILE A 6 8.89 29.04 -10.76
N LEU A 7 9.36 30.10 -10.10
CA LEU A 7 9.03 30.36 -8.69
C LEU A 7 7.51 30.55 -8.48
N LEU A 8 6.87 31.35 -9.33
CA LEU A 8 5.44 31.60 -9.26
C LEU A 8 4.63 30.32 -9.49
N PHE A 9 5.01 29.50 -10.47
CA PHE A 9 4.38 28.21 -10.73
C PHE A 9 4.53 27.25 -9.54
N ALA A 10 5.72 27.15 -8.95
CA ALA A 10 5.96 26.32 -7.78
C ALA A 10 5.10 26.75 -6.58
N VAL A 11 4.98 28.06 -6.32
CA VAL A 11 4.14 28.59 -5.25
C VAL A 11 2.67 28.27 -5.49
N ILE A 12 2.15 28.54 -6.69
CA ILE A 12 0.75 28.24 -7.05
C ILE A 12 0.47 26.73 -6.92
N LEU A 13 1.41 25.90 -7.37
CA LEU A 13 1.31 24.45 -7.26
C LEU A 13 1.23 24.04 -5.78
N ILE A 14 2.16 24.47 -4.93
CA ILE A 14 2.17 24.14 -3.50
C ILE A 14 0.86 24.54 -2.81
N PHE A 15 0.40 25.78 -2.99
CA PHE A 15 -0.86 26.22 -2.40
C PHE A 15 -2.07 25.46 -2.95
N GLY A 16 -2.07 25.16 -4.25
CA GLY A 16 -3.07 24.31 -4.88
C GLY A 16 -3.10 22.90 -4.29
N LEU A 17 -1.93 22.29 -4.03
CA LEU A 17 -1.81 20.97 -3.42
C LEU A 17 -2.30 20.97 -1.98
N ILE A 18 -1.99 22.01 -1.21
CA ILE A 18 -2.47 22.17 0.16
C ILE A 18 -4.00 22.30 0.17
N ALA A 19 -4.57 23.16 -0.67
CA ALA A 19 -6.02 23.36 -0.76
C ALA A 19 -6.75 22.09 -1.24
N TYR A 20 -6.18 21.39 -2.23
CA TYR A 20 -6.66 20.08 -2.67
C TYR A 20 -6.60 19.06 -1.54
N GLY A 21 -5.49 19.02 -0.80
CA GLY A 21 -5.31 18.07 0.29
C GLY A 21 -6.31 18.30 1.43
N PHE A 22 -6.53 19.55 1.82
CA PHE A 22 -7.55 19.91 2.81
C PHE A 22 -8.96 19.59 2.34
N SER A 23 -9.31 19.87 1.08
CA SER A 23 -10.65 19.58 0.55
C SER A 23 -10.92 18.08 0.45
N MET A 24 -9.93 17.29 0.02
CA MET A 24 -10.01 15.82 0.01
C MET A 24 -10.08 15.24 1.42
N LEU A 25 -9.25 15.69 2.36
CA LEU A 25 -9.32 15.28 3.76
C LEU A 25 -10.70 15.58 4.37
N TRP A 26 -11.21 16.79 4.11
CA TRP A 26 -12.54 17.19 4.55
C TRP A 26 -13.62 16.29 3.94
N PHE A 27 -13.56 16.05 2.63
CA PHE A 27 -14.52 15.20 1.91
C PHE A 27 -14.50 13.77 2.44
N VAL A 28 -13.32 13.16 2.59
CA VAL A 28 -13.18 11.80 3.12
C VAL A 28 -13.67 11.72 4.56
N ARG A 29 -13.29 12.65 5.43
CA ARG A 29 -13.77 12.66 6.82
C ARG A 29 -15.27 12.89 6.91
N ARG A 30 -15.86 13.63 5.96
CA ARG A 30 -17.29 13.95 5.94
C ARG A 30 -18.14 12.79 5.42
N TYR A 31 -17.71 12.14 4.34
CA TYR A 31 -18.55 11.20 3.59
C TYR A 31 -18.12 9.74 3.74
N TYR A 32 -16.84 9.47 3.99
CA TYR A 32 -16.29 8.11 3.93
C TYR A 32 -16.08 7.46 5.31
N ILE A 33 -15.94 8.25 6.37
CA ILE A 33 -15.89 7.72 7.73
C ILE A 33 -17.33 7.46 8.18
N PRO A 34 -17.80 6.18 8.23
CA PRO A 34 -19.12 5.91 8.76
C PRO A 34 -19.18 6.42 10.20
N ARG A 35 -20.06 7.39 10.44
CA ARG A 35 -20.44 7.84 11.78
C ARG A 35 -21.38 6.82 12.42
N TYR A 36 -21.01 5.54 12.36
CA TYR A 36 -21.80 4.52 13.02
C TYR A 36 -21.58 4.68 14.52
N ARG A 37 -22.51 5.41 15.15
CA ARG A 37 -22.69 5.38 16.59
C ARG A 37 -23.49 4.11 16.83
N PRO A 38 -22.97 3.10 17.53
CA PRO A 38 -23.77 1.94 17.86
C PRO A 38 -25.04 2.43 18.55
N ILE A 39 -26.20 2.02 18.02
CA ILE A 39 -27.48 2.20 18.68
C ILE A 39 -27.42 1.26 19.87
N VAL A 40 -27.25 1.81 21.07
CA VAL A 40 -27.25 1.03 22.31
C VAL A 40 -28.67 0.50 22.50
N SER A 41 -28.94 -0.73 22.08
CA SER A 41 -30.19 -1.41 22.44
C SER A 41 -29.99 -2.10 23.79
N GLY A 42 -30.66 -1.60 24.84
CA GLY A 42 -30.85 -2.34 26.08
C GLY A 42 -30.38 -1.62 27.35
N ALA A 43 -31.38 -1.15 28.10
CA ALA A 43 -31.56 -0.77 29.51
C ALA A 43 -30.43 -0.73 30.57
N ASP A 44 -29.18 -1.14 30.34
CA ASP A 44 -28.14 -1.08 31.37
C ASP A 44 -27.05 -0.06 31.03
N ASN A 45 -27.14 1.10 31.67
CA ASN A 45 -26.48 2.35 31.32
C ASN A 45 -24.97 2.38 31.67
N LYS A 46 -24.36 1.22 31.92
CA LYS A 46 -22.93 1.10 32.21
C LYS A 46 -22.16 0.87 30.91
N ARG A 47 -21.72 1.96 30.28
CA ARG A 47 -20.70 1.91 29.21
C ARG A 47 -19.40 1.32 29.76
N THR A 48 -19.22 0.00 29.67
CA THR A 48 -17.92 -0.63 29.87
C THR A 48 -17.05 -0.31 28.66
N THR A 49 -16.32 0.80 28.75
CA THR A 49 -15.34 1.18 27.73
C THR A 49 -14.04 0.39 27.96
N TYR A 50 -13.67 -0.44 27.00
CA TYR A 50 -12.42 -1.20 27.08
C TYR A 50 -11.23 -0.29 26.75
N ARG A 51 -10.43 0.05 27.76
CA ARG A 51 -9.28 0.97 27.64
C ARG A 51 -8.31 0.53 26.54
N LEU A 52 -7.97 -0.76 26.48
CA LEU A 52 -7.05 -1.32 25.47
C LEU A 52 -7.60 -1.15 24.05
N ALA A 53 -8.88 -1.50 23.84
CA ALA A 53 -9.52 -1.37 22.53
C ALA A 53 -9.55 0.10 22.06
N ASN A 54 -9.75 1.04 22.97
CA ASN A 54 -9.71 2.47 22.66
C ASN A 54 -8.28 2.96 22.32
N THR A 55 -7.26 2.46 23.01
CA THR A 55 -5.85 2.75 22.66
C THR A 55 -5.50 2.22 21.28
N VAL A 56 -5.81 0.95 20.99
CA VAL A 56 -5.56 0.35 19.68
C VAL A 56 -6.31 1.10 18.58
N ARG A 57 -7.57 1.47 18.82
CA ARG A 57 -8.34 2.31 17.90
C ARG A 57 -7.64 3.62 17.59
N ARG A 58 -7.12 4.35 18.59
CA ARG A 58 -6.41 5.62 18.37
C ARG A 58 -5.14 5.44 17.54
N ILE A 59 -4.41 4.35 17.77
CA ILE A 59 -3.24 4.00 16.96
C ILE A 59 -3.66 3.74 15.51
N LEU A 60 -4.73 2.97 15.29
CA LEU A 60 -5.28 2.71 13.96
C LEU A 60 -5.79 3.99 13.27
N ASP A 61 -6.44 4.90 14.01
CA ASP A 61 -6.88 6.21 13.52
C ASP A 61 -5.68 7.03 13.02
N PHE A 62 -4.59 7.06 13.79
CA PHE A 62 -3.36 7.77 13.41
C PHE A 62 -2.74 7.21 12.13
N PHE A 63 -2.56 5.89 12.04
CA PHE A 63 -2.01 5.27 10.82
C PHE A 63 -2.92 5.44 9.62
N HIS A 64 -4.24 5.31 9.80
CA HIS A 64 -5.20 5.55 8.74
C HIS A 64 -5.09 6.97 8.19
N ASP A 65 -5.02 7.98 9.06
CA ASP A 65 -4.89 9.38 8.64
C ASP A 65 -3.57 9.64 7.90
N ILE A 66 -2.47 9.00 8.30
CA ILE A 66 -1.18 9.05 7.56
C ILE A 66 -1.34 8.44 6.16
N TYR A 67 -1.90 7.24 6.05
CA TYR A 67 -2.10 6.58 4.75
C TYR A 67 -3.02 7.38 3.84
N LEU A 68 -4.05 8.00 4.41
CA LEU A 68 -4.95 8.85 3.66
C LEU A 68 -4.22 10.10 3.13
N MET A 69 -3.45 10.77 3.98
CA MET A 69 -2.65 11.92 3.59
C MET A 69 -1.64 11.54 2.49
N TRP A 70 -1.03 10.36 2.59
CA TRP A 70 -0.14 9.82 1.56
C TRP A 70 -0.84 9.66 0.21
N ILE A 71 -2.03 9.03 0.17
CA ILE A 71 -2.83 8.90 -1.06
C ILE A 71 -3.17 10.26 -1.66
N ILE A 72 -3.56 11.21 -0.81
CA ILE A 72 -3.92 12.57 -1.21
C ILE A 72 -2.72 13.32 -1.80
N ILE A 73 -1.50 13.06 -1.33
CA ILE A 73 -0.26 13.65 -1.87
C ILE A 73 0.15 12.97 -3.19
N LEU A 74 -0.06 11.66 -3.33
CA LEU A 74 0.33 10.91 -4.53
C LEU A 74 -0.40 11.38 -5.80
N ILE A 75 -1.69 11.71 -5.70
CA ILE A 75 -2.49 12.18 -6.85
C ILE A 75 -1.91 13.46 -7.47
N PRO A 76 -1.71 14.56 -6.73
CA PRO A 76 -1.12 15.76 -7.30
C PRO A 76 0.34 15.57 -7.70
N LEU A 77 1.09 14.71 -7.01
CA LEU A 77 2.46 14.36 -7.43
C LEU A 77 2.45 13.75 -8.84
N PHE A 78 1.48 12.89 -9.15
CA PHE A 78 1.29 12.31 -10.49
C PHE A 78 1.06 13.40 -11.55
N PHE A 79 0.22 14.40 -11.26
CA PHE A 79 -0.02 15.52 -12.19
C PHE A 79 1.18 16.44 -12.33
N ALA A 80 1.81 16.81 -11.21
CA ALA A 80 2.92 17.76 -11.19
C ALA A 80 4.12 17.25 -12.00
N THR A 81 4.45 15.98 -11.84
CA THR A 81 5.54 15.31 -12.57
C THR A 81 5.22 15.09 -14.05
N THR A 82 3.98 14.75 -14.38
CA THR A 82 3.52 14.70 -15.78
C THR A 82 3.65 16.06 -16.44
N MET A 83 3.20 17.13 -15.77
CA MET A 83 3.34 18.51 -16.26
C MET A 83 4.80 18.94 -16.37
N ALA A 84 5.64 18.61 -15.38
CA ALA A 84 7.05 18.92 -15.41
C ALA A 84 7.78 18.22 -16.56
N HIS A 85 7.46 16.95 -16.83
CA HIS A 85 7.99 16.22 -17.97
C HIS A 85 7.57 16.82 -19.34
N LEU A 86 6.36 17.39 -19.43
CA LEU A 86 5.92 18.10 -20.64
C LEU A 86 6.69 19.41 -20.87
N LEU A 87 7.16 20.07 -19.80
CA LEU A 87 7.95 21.29 -19.87
C LEU A 87 9.43 20.99 -20.12
N ASP A 88 9.95 19.93 -19.51
CA ASP A 88 11.31 19.45 -19.65
C ASP A 88 11.30 17.91 -19.77
N PRO A 89 11.49 17.36 -20.99
CA PRO A 89 11.51 15.92 -21.22
C PRO A 89 12.62 15.17 -20.47
N SER A 90 13.62 15.87 -19.93
CA SER A 90 14.66 15.26 -19.10
C SER A 90 14.24 15.09 -17.64
N PHE A 91 13.14 15.75 -17.22
CA PHE A 91 12.63 15.64 -15.86
C PHE A 91 11.79 14.37 -15.68
N PHE A 92 12.31 13.45 -14.86
CA PHE A 92 11.63 12.23 -14.45
C PHE A 92 11.49 12.17 -12.92
N GLY A 93 10.76 13.13 -12.34
CA GLY A 93 10.25 13.07 -10.97
C GLY A 93 11.22 12.50 -9.92
N LEU A 94 10.76 11.47 -9.21
CA LEU A 94 11.55 10.71 -8.24
C LEU A 94 12.09 9.43 -8.86
N ASP A 95 13.34 9.16 -8.53
CA ASP A 95 14.08 7.92 -8.66
C ASP A 95 13.27 6.67 -8.22
N ILE A 96 13.26 5.63 -9.07
CA ILE A 96 12.61 4.35 -8.77
C ILE A 96 13.61 3.47 -8.04
N PHE A 97 13.40 3.31 -6.73
CA PHE A 97 14.18 2.43 -5.88
C PHE A 97 13.54 1.04 -5.73
N PHE A 98 14.29 -0.02 -6.01
CA PHE A 98 13.86 -1.40 -5.73
C PHE A 98 15.02 -2.38 -5.63
N ASP A 99 14.78 -3.46 -4.87
CA ASP A 99 15.67 -4.62 -4.85
C ASP A 99 15.51 -5.42 -6.15
N SER A 100 16.63 -5.80 -6.75
CA SER A 100 16.72 -6.60 -7.96
C SER A 100 17.64 -7.78 -7.75
N ARG A 101 17.42 -8.87 -8.49
CA ARG A 101 18.42 -9.95 -8.60
C ARG A 101 19.27 -9.68 -9.82
N PHE A 102 20.58 -9.86 -9.70
CA PHE A 102 21.50 -9.73 -10.83
C PHE A 102 22.17 -11.05 -11.15
N LYS A 103 22.46 -11.25 -12.42
CA LYS A 103 23.33 -12.28 -12.95
C LYS A 103 24.46 -11.61 -13.72
N LEU A 104 25.69 -11.89 -13.33
CA LEU A 104 26.91 -11.46 -14.01
C LEU A 104 27.51 -12.69 -14.68
N ASP A 105 27.54 -12.66 -16.02
CA ASP A 105 28.21 -13.66 -16.84
C ASP A 105 29.66 -13.19 -17.07
N LEU A 106 30.59 -13.88 -16.42
CA LEU A 106 31.99 -13.53 -16.50
C LEU A 106 32.61 -13.93 -17.85
N SER A 107 32.02 -14.91 -18.56
CA SER A 107 32.48 -15.34 -19.89
C SER A 107 32.23 -14.29 -20.97
N ALA A 108 31.23 -13.42 -20.74
CA ALA A 108 30.90 -12.31 -21.62
C ALA A 108 31.74 -11.04 -21.36
N LEU A 109 32.62 -11.04 -20.35
CA LEU A 109 33.50 -9.92 -20.04
C LEU A 109 34.82 -10.05 -20.83
N PRO A 110 35.12 -9.13 -21.75
CA PRO A 110 36.40 -9.15 -22.44
C PRO A 110 37.53 -8.94 -21.42
N SER A 111 38.62 -9.70 -21.56
CA SER A 111 39.88 -9.56 -20.80
C SER A 111 39.97 -10.24 -19.43
N MET A 112 39.03 -11.12 -19.04
CA MET A 112 39.20 -11.97 -17.84
C MET A 112 39.61 -13.39 -18.22
N ASP A 113 40.78 -13.83 -17.79
CA ASP A 113 41.18 -15.24 -17.81
C ASP A 113 40.63 -15.93 -16.55
N ILE A 114 39.62 -16.78 -16.72
CA ILE A 114 38.85 -17.34 -15.61
C ILE A 114 39.06 -18.85 -15.59
N SER A 115 39.85 -19.29 -14.62
CA SER A 115 40.06 -20.71 -14.33
C SER A 115 39.52 -21.05 -12.94
N GLY A 116 39.19 -22.33 -12.70
CA GLY A 116 38.76 -22.84 -11.40
C GLY A 116 37.27 -22.65 -11.02
N LEU A 117 36.48 -21.94 -11.83
CA LEU A 117 35.02 -21.85 -11.67
C LEU A 117 34.30 -22.86 -12.57
N LYS A 118 33.46 -23.71 -11.98
CA LYS A 118 32.62 -24.66 -12.73
C LYS A 118 31.54 -23.96 -13.55
N GLU A 119 30.99 -22.89 -13.00
CA GLU A 119 30.04 -22.00 -13.68
C GLU A 119 30.60 -20.57 -13.56
N GLN A 120 30.88 -19.93 -14.70
CA GLN A 120 31.39 -18.56 -14.76
C GLN A 120 30.26 -17.52 -14.54
N MET A 121 29.38 -17.78 -13.59
CA MET A 121 28.21 -16.96 -13.28
C MET A 121 28.23 -16.53 -11.81
N ILE A 122 28.11 -15.22 -11.58
CA ILE A 122 27.88 -14.65 -10.25
C ILE A 122 26.44 -14.21 -10.16
N ASN A 123 25.71 -14.74 -9.17
CA ASN A 123 24.33 -14.37 -8.89
C ASN A 123 24.27 -13.62 -7.56
N GLY A 124 23.44 -12.58 -7.48
CA GLY A 124 23.27 -11.83 -6.25
C GLY A 124 21.99 -11.00 -6.22
N ALA A 125 21.82 -10.25 -5.13
CA ALA A 125 20.80 -9.23 -4.99
C ALA A 125 21.47 -7.86 -4.89
N ALA A 126 20.87 -6.86 -5.52
CA ALA A 126 21.34 -5.49 -5.51
C ALA A 126 20.15 -4.53 -5.37
N ALA A 127 20.32 -3.50 -4.55
CA ALA A 127 19.42 -2.37 -4.57
C ALA A 127 19.78 -1.51 -5.80
N ILE A 128 18.81 -1.29 -6.68
CA ILE A 128 18.99 -0.45 -7.86
C ILE A 128 18.17 0.81 -7.67
N ASN A 129 18.81 1.93 -7.97
CA ASN A 129 18.12 3.18 -8.17
C ASN A 129 18.11 3.52 -9.67
N ILE A 130 16.91 3.65 -10.24
CA ILE A 130 16.71 3.86 -11.67
C ILE A 130 16.05 5.21 -11.91
N ILE A 131 16.71 6.04 -12.72
CA ILE A 131 16.08 7.18 -13.38
C ILE A 131 15.26 6.62 -14.56
N PRO A 132 13.93 6.72 -14.54
CA PRO A 132 13.10 6.22 -15.64
C PRO A 132 13.45 6.94 -16.93
N GLN A 133 13.52 6.18 -18.04
CA GLN A 133 13.76 6.76 -19.37
C GLN A 133 12.45 7.09 -20.10
N ASN A 134 11.31 6.74 -19.53
CA ASN A 134 9.99 6.92 -20.14
C ASN A 134 8.95 7.29 -19.08
N LEU A 135 8.13 8.31 -19.37
CA LEU A 135 7.06 8.80 -18.52
C LEU A 135 6.03 7.70 -18.22
N PHE A 136 5.72 6.86 -19.22
CA PHE A 136 4.80 5.73 -19.05
C PHE A 136 5.25 4.79 -17.93
N THR A 137 6.54 4.46 -17.91
CA THR A 137 7.12 3.56 -16.93
C THR A 137 7.07 4.15 -15.52
N TRP A 138 7.35 5.45 -15.41
CA TRP A 138 7.26 6.16 -14.14
C TRP A 138 5.82 6.26 -13.62
N GLN A 139 4.87 6.56 -14.50
CA GLN A 139 3.44 6.57 -14.18
C GLN A 139 2.93 5.18 -13.74
N LEU A 140 3.37 4.11 -14.41
CA LEU A 140 3.05 2.74 -14.04
C LEU A 140 3.51 2.41 -12.61
N TRP A 141 4.74 2.81 -12.26
CA TRP A 141 5.28 2.63 -10.91
C TRP A 141 4.47 3.40 -9.86
N LEU A 142 4.15 4.67 -10.13
CA LEU A 142 3.30 5.46 -9.23
C LEU A 142 1.90 4.87 -9.06
N LEU A 143 1.29 4.38 -10.15
CA LEU A 143 -0.02 3.72 -10.08
C LEU A 143 0.03 2.45 -9.22
N ALA A 144 1.09 1.66 -9.33
CA ALA A 144 1.30 0.50 -8.47
C ALA A 144 1.46 0.90 -6.99
N LEU A 145 2.18 1.99 -6.71
CA LEU A 145 2.35 2.54 -5.36
C LEU A 145 1.02 3.06 -4.79
N LEU A 146 0.22 3.75 -5.61
CA LEU A 146 -1.11 4.25 -5.25
C LEU A 146 -2.06 3.09 -4.97
N GLY A 147 -2.11 2.08 -5.85
CA GLY A 147 -2.92 0.87 -5.66
C GLY A 147 -2.58 0.16 -4.34
N ASN A 148 -1.28 -0.02 -4.05
CA ASN A 148 -0.84 -0.57 -2.78
C ASN A 148 -1.33 0.27 -1.58
N SER A 149 -1.19 1.59 -1.66
CA SER A 149 -1.60 2.50 -0.59
C SER A 149 -3.11 2.45 -0.33
N ILE A 150 -3.93 2.36 -1.39
CA ILE A 150 -5.39 2.25 -1.28
C ILE A 150 -5.80 0.97 -0.57
N ILE A 151 -5.19 -0.17 -0.91
CA ILE A 151 -5.52 -1.46 -0.27
C ILE A 151 -5.18 -1.45 1.21
N TRP A 152 -4.00 -0.93 1.60
CA TRP A 152 -3.63 -0.82 3.01
C TRP A 152 -4.51 0.17 3.77
N CYS A 153 -4.88 1.30 3.16
CA CYS A 153 -5.84 2.23 3.73
C CYS A 153 -7.21 1.57 3.97
N TYR A 154 -7.68 0.74 3.04
CA TYR A 154 -8.91 -0.03 3.20
C TYR A 154 -8.82 -1.03 4.37
N VAL A 155 -7.72 -1.78 4.48
CA VAL A 155 -7.48 -2.72 5.58
C VAL A 155 -7.52 -1.99 6.93
N LEU A 156 -6.83 -0.85 7.04
CA LEU A 156 -6.82 -0.01 8.25
C LEU A 156 -8.23 0.50 8.59
N LEU A 157 -9.00 0.93 7.59
CA LEU A 157 -10.38 1.38 7.79
C LEU A 157 -11.27 0.26 8.34
N GLN A 158 -11.16 -0.96 7.81
CA GLN A 158 -11.93 -2.09 8.32
C GLN A 158 -11.52 -2.47 9.75
N LEU A 159 -10.21 -2.52 10.04
CA LEU A 159 -9.70 -2.79 11.40
C LEU A 159 -10.21 -1.75 12.39
N ARG A 160 -10.11 -0.46 12.03
CA ARG A 160 -10.64 0.64 12.82
C ARG A 160 -12.11 0.45 13.13
N ASN A 161 -12.94 0.10 12.14
CA ASN A 161 -14.36 -0.12 12.34
C ASN A 161 -14.62 -1.24 13.36
N ILE A 162 -13.90 -2.36 13.28
CA ILE A 162 -14.00 -3.46 14.25
C ILE A 162 -13.68 -2.95 15.67
N PHE A 163 -12.57 -2.21 15.84
CA PHE A 163 -12.18 -1.68 17.14
C PHE A 163 -13.14 -0.61 17.67
N VAL A 164 -13.87 0.11 16.82
CA VAL A 164 -14.98 0.97 17.26
C VAL A 164 -16.05 0.14 17.97
N PHE A 165 -16.51 -0.96 17.38
CA PHE A 165 -17.51 -1.84 17.99
C PHE A 165 -17.01 -2.47 19.29
N ILE A 166 -15.79 -3.01 19.30
CA ILE A 166 -15.16 -3.57 20.50
C ILE A 166 -15.06 -2.51 21.60
N SER A 167 -14.59 -1.29 21.28
CA SER A 167 -14.43 -0.22 22.28
C SER A 167 -15.75 0.22 22.95
N ASN A 168 -16.87 -0.01 22.27
CA ASN A 168 -18.21 0.33 22.74
C ASN A 168 -18.93 -0.84 23.43
N GLY A 169 -18.28 -1.98 23.61
CA GLY A 169 -18.86 -3.15 24.28
C GLY A 169 -19.55 -4.15 23.35
N ASP A 170 -19.61 -3.89 22.05
CA ASP A 170 -20.31 -4.72 21.06
C ASP A 170 -19.32 -5.53 20.22
N ALA A 171 -18.55 -6.40 20.88
CA ALA A 171 -17.52 -7.19 20.21
C ALA A 171 -18.12 -8.27 19.29
N PHE A 172 -19.24 -8.87 19.69
CA PHE A 172 -19.91 -9.97 18.99
C PHE A 172 -21.06 -9.44 18.12
N ASN A 173 -20.70 -8.77 17.03
CA ASN A 173 -21.65 -8.28 16.04
C ASN A 173 -21.37 -8.91 14.66
N SER A 174 -22.42 -9.24 13.92
CA SER A 174 -22.33 -9.73 12.53
C SER A 174 -21.56 -8.77 11.59
N LEU A 175 -21.55 -7.47 11.89
CA LEU A 175 -20.74 -6.47 11.18
C LEU A 175 -19.24 -6.68 11.40
N ASN A 176 -18.81 -7.03 12.62
CA ASN A 176 -17.41 -7.35 12.91
C ASN A 176 -16.96 -8.60 12.17
N VAL A 177 -17.81 -9.64 12.13
CA VAL A 177 -17.56 -10.85 11.33
C VAL A 177 -17.32 -10.49 9.86
N LYS A 178 -18.18 -9.66 9.27
CA LYS A 178 -18.02 -9.19 7.89
C LYS A 178 -16.73 -8.37 7.73
N GLY A 179 -16.38 -7.54 8.72
CA GLY A 179 -15.14 -6.77 8.76
C GLY A 179 -13.90 -7.66 8.70
N PHE A 180 -13.81 -8.67 9.57
CA PHE A 180 -12.69 -9.61 9.58
C PHE A 180 -12.57 -10.37 8.25
N LYS A 181 -13.69 -10.84 7.67
CA LYS A 181 -13.69 -11.49 6.34
C LYS A 181 -13.17 -10.56 5.25
N LYS A 182 -13.61 -9.30 5.23
CA LYS A 182 -13.17 -8.30 4.25
C LYS A 182 -11.67 -8.02 4.34
N ILE A 183 -11.14 -7.85 5.56
CA ILE A 183 -9.69 -7.68 5.79
C ILE A 183 -8.94 -8.89 5.26
N ALA A 184 -9.38 -10.08 5.65
CA ALA A 184 -8.71 -11.31 5.26
C ALA A 184 -8.66 -11.51 3.75
N ILE A 185 -9.80 -11.33 3.06
CA ILE A 185 -9.88 -11.43 1.60
C ILE A 185 -8.97 -10.37 0.95
N ALA A 186 -8.98 -9.13 1.43
CA ALA A 186 -8.12 -8.08 0.90
C ALA A 186 -6.63 -8.40 1.06
N VAL A 187 -6.21 -8.85 2.25
CA VAL A 187 -4.81 -9.22 2.53
C VAL A 187 -4.38 -10.41 1.67
N ILE A 188 -5.17 -11.48 1.58
CA ILE A 188 -4.83 -12.65 0.76
C ILE A 188 -4.75 -12.26 -0.71
N THR A 189 -5.79 -11.61 -1.22
CA THR A 189 -5.89 -11.25 -2.65
C THR A 189 -4.73 -10.34 -3.03
N TRP A 190 -4.43 -9.33 -2.21
CA TRP A 190 -3.35 -8.41 -2.51
C TRP A 190 -1.97 -9.06 -2.45
N ASN A 191 -1.70 -9.92 -1.48
CA ASN A 191 -0.41 -10.62 -1.39
C ASN A 191 -0.22 -11.69 -2.48
N VAL A 192 -1.29 -12.11 -3.16
CA VAL A 192 -1.21 -12.97 -4.35
C VAL A 192 -1.07 -12.15 -5.64
N VAL A 193 -1.81 -11.04 -5.77
CA VAL A 193 -1.86 -10.23 -7.00
C VAL A 193 -0.70 -9.24 -7.11
N TYR A 194 -0.26 -8.65 -6.00
CA TYR A 194 0.76 -7.60 -6.00
C TYR A 194 2.14 -8.08 -6.43
N PRO A 195 2.66 -9.26 -6.02
CA PRO A 195 3.99 -9.68 -6.44
C PRO A 195 4.13 -9.85 -7.97
N PRO A 196 3.19 -10.51 -8.69
CA PRO A 196 3.19 -10.51 -10.15
C PRO A 196 3.08 -9.10 -10.76
N LEU A 197 2.17 -8.26 -10.24
CA LEU A 197 2.01 -6.89 -10.73
C LEU A 197 3.31 -6.08 -10.60
N LYS A 198 3.98 -6.18 -9.44
CA LYS A 198 5.27 -5.56 -9.17
C LYS A 198 6.36 -6.13 -10.08
N TYR A 199 6.40 -7.45 -10.27
CA TYR A 199 7.37 -8.11 -11.15
C TYR A 199 7.26 -7.59 -12.59
N PHE A 200 6.07 -7.63 -13.19
CA PHE A 200 5.87 -7.17 -14.56
C PHE A 200 6.07 -5.65 -14.70
N GLY A 201 5.61 -4.87 -13.71
CA GLY A 201 5.82 -3.43 -13.70
C GLY A 201 7.31 -3.04 -13.66
N LEU A 202 8.09 -3.69 -12.79
CA LEU A 202 9.52 -3.45 -12.68
C LEU A 202 10.32 -4.04 -13.86
N ASP A 203 9.86 -5.13 -14.47
CA ASP A 203 10.49 -5.68 -15.68
C ASP A 203 10.39 -4.69 -16.85
N ILE A 204 9.24 -4.02 -17.00
CA ILE A 204 9.06 -2.92 -17.96
C ILE A 204 10.02 -1.76 -17.64
N VAL A 205 10.21 -1.42 -16.36
CA VAL A 205 11.19 -0.40 -15.92
C VAL A 205 12.60 -0.81 -16.33
N LEU A 206 13.01 -2.03 -15.99
CA LEU A 206 14.37 -2.52 -16.27
C LEU A 206 14.68 -2.59 -17.75
N LYS A 207 13.72 -2.99 -18.59
CA LYS A 207 13.88 -3.01 -20.05
C LYS A 207 14.04 -1.62 -20.67
N SER A 208 13.60 -0.58 -19.97
CA SER A 208 13.82 0.81 -20.41
C SER A 208 15.24 1.32 -20.12
N VAL A 209 16.06 0.59 -19.35
CA VAL A 209 17.40 1.01 -18.95
C VAL A 209 18.46 0.31 -19.80
N SER A 210 19.45 1.07 -20.29
CA SER A 210 20.52 0.59 -21.18
C SER A 210 21.42 -0.49 -20.60
N ILE A 211 21.50 -0.63 -19.27
CA ILE A 211 22.36 -1.61 -18.60
C ILE A 211 21.93 -3.05 -18.91
N ASN A 212 20.63 -3.29 -19.09
CA ASN A 212 20.11 -4.61 -19.47
C ASN A 212 20.37 -4.98 -20.95
N SER A 213 20.96 -4.07 -21.74
CA SER A 213 21.40 -4.34 -23.12
C SER A 213 22.78 -5.01 -23.18
N SER A 214 23.53 -5.05 -22.06
CA SER A 214 24.81 -5.75 -22.00
C SER A 214 24.61 -7.26 -21.83
N PRO A 215 25.30 -8.12 -22.60
CA PRO A 215 25.23 -9.57 -22.41
C PRO A 215 25.84 -10.03 -21.07
N ALA A 216 26.72 -9.21 -20.47
CA ALA A 216 27.44 -9.57 -19.24
C ALA A 216 26.62 -9.38 -17.96
N ILE A 217 25.69 -8.42 -17.90
CA ILE A 217 24.93 -8.13 -16.68
C ILE A 217 23.44 -8.13 -16.99
N LYS A 218 22.68 -8.97 -16.28
CA LYS A 218 21.23 -9.02 -16.37
C LYS A 218 20.60 -8.79 -15.01
N PHE A 219 19.75 -7.78 -14.92
CA PHE A 219 18.91 -7.52 -13.76
C PHE A 219 17.51 -8.11 -13.97
N THR A 220 16.96 -8.72 -12.94
CA THR A 220 15.63 -9.32 -12.93
C THR A 220 14.91 -8.92 -11.65
N PRO A 221 13.67 -8.42 -11.72
CA PRO A 221 12.91 -8.09 -10.52
C PRO A 221 12.69 -9.36 -9.67
N PRO A 222 12.75 -9.26 -8.34
CA PRO A 222 12.40 -10.38 -7.47
C PRO A 222 10.88 -10.56 -7.48
N ILE A 223 10.45 -11.82 -7.54
CA ILE A 223 9.08 -12.20 -7.21
C ILE A 223 9.09 -12.83 -5.81
N ASN A 224 8.55 -12.11 -4.83
CA ASN A 224 8.50 -12.55 -3.45
C ASN A 224 7.04 -12.54 -3.00
N PHE A 225 6.50 -13.73 -2.73
CA PHE A 225 5.19 -13.86 -2.10
C PHE A 225 5.36 -13.78 -0.58
N ASP A 226 4.59 -12.91 0.06
CA ASP A 226 4.56 -12.85 1.52
C ASP A 226 3.62 -13.94 2.06
N LEU A 227 4.18 -15.15 2.22
CA LEU A 227 3.45 -16.30 2.75
C LEU A 227 2.96 -16.06 4.18
N VAL A 228 3.67 -15.23 4.96
CA VAL A 228 3.28 -14.89 6.33
C VAL A 228 2.02 -14.03 6.30
N ALA A 229 1.96 -13.01 5.44
CA ALA A 229 0.76 -12.20 5.29
C ALA A 229 -0.44 -13.00 4.76
N ILE A 230 -0.22 -13.92 3.81
CA ILE A 230 -1.27 -14.83 3.33
C ILE A 230 -1.79 -15.70 4.48
N PHE A 231 -0.89 -16.28 5.28
CA PHE A 231 -1.27 -17.08 6.44
C PHE A 231 -2.04 -16.27 7.49
N ILE A 232 -1.61 -15.04 7.78
CA ILE A 232 -2.36 -14.11 8.65
C ILE A 232 -3.76 -13.87 8.10
N GLY A 233 -3.90 -13.66 6.80
CA GLY A 233 -5.20 -13.54 6.15
C GLY A 233 -6.08 -14.78 6.36
N ILE A 234 -5.53 -15.99 6.18
CA ILE A 234 -6.27 -17.24 6.42
C ILE A 234 -6.69 -17.34 7.90
N ALA A 235 -5.79 -17.02 8.83
CA ALA A 235 -6.10 -17.02 10.26
C ALA A 235 -7.23 -16.03 10.60
N LEU A 236 -7.28 -14.86 9.94
CA LEU A 236 -8.38 -13.91 10.10
C LEU A 236 -9.72 -14.44 9.54
N LEU A 237 -9.71 -15.23 8.45
CA LEU A 237 -10.93 -15.91 7.98
C LEU A 237 -11.44 -16.92 9.00
N VAL A 238 -10.54 -17.74 9.57
CA VAL A 238 -10.90 -18.70 10.62
C VAL A 238 -11.44 -17.97 11.84
N LEU A 239 -10.77 -16.90 12.28
CA LEU A 239 -11.23 -16.07 13.40
C LEU A 239 -12.62 -15.48 13.13
N ALA A 240 -12.88 -15.01 11.91
CA ALA A 240 -14.21 -14.54 11.53
C ALA A 240 -15.27 -15.64 11.65
N GLY A 241 -14.94 -16.89 11.32
CA GLY A 241 -15.81 -18.06 11.51
C GLY A 241 -16.10 -18.32 12.98
N VAL A 242 -15.08 -18.28 13.84
CA VAL A 242 -15.23 -18.45 15.29
C VAL A 242 -16.10 -17.34 15.89
N ILE A 243 -15.85 -16.07 15.52
CA ILE A 243 -16.67 -14.94 15.99
C ILE A 243 -18.11 -15.08 15.52
N ASN A 244 -18.34 -15.57 14.29
CA ASN A 244 -19.69 -15.79 13.79
C ASN A 244 -20.46 -16.80 14.64
N GLU A 245 -19.80 -17.84 15.13
CA GLU A 245 -20.44 -18.79 16.03
C GLU A 245 -20.72 -18.16 17.41
N ALA A 246 -19.77 -17.40 17.94
CA ALA A 246 -19.98 -16.65 19.18
C ALA A 246 -21.14 -15.63 19.08
N VAL A 247 -21.34 -15.00 17.90
CA VAL A 247 -22.47 -14.10 17.64
C VAL A 247 -23.80 -14.86 17.75
N LYS A 248 -23.92 -16.04 17.12
CA LYS A 248 -25.15 -16.85 17.21
C LYS A 248 -25.46 -17.25 18.65
N ILE A 249 -24.45 -17.73 19.38
CA ILE A 249 -24.60 -18.10 20.79
C ILE A 249 -25.06 -16.89 21.62
N HIS A 250 -24.49 -15.71 21.36
CA HIS A 250 -24.89 -14.47 22.04
C HIS A 250 -26.33 -14.06 21.74
N GLU A 251 -26.78 -14.22 20.50
CA GLU A 251 -28.17 -13.96 20.09
C GLU A 251 -29.15 -14.96 20.73
N GLU A 252 -28.81 -16.25 20.77
CA GLU A 252 -29.63 -17.29 21.43
C GLU A 252 -29.78 -17.02 22.94
N GLN A 253 -28.69 -16.64 23.62
CA GLN A 253 -28.72 -16.28 25.04
C GLN A 253 -29.58 -15.04 25.30
N ARG A 254 -29.57 -14.04 24.40
CA ARG A 254 -30.41 -12.85 24.51
C ARG A 254 -31.91 -13.13 24.33
N LEU A 255 -32.28 -14.19 23.60
CA LEU A 255 -33.67 -14.59 23.38
C LEU A 255 -34.24 -15.46 24.51
N THR A 256 -33.37 -15.98 25.38
CA THR A 256 -33.75 -16.91 26.46
C THR A 256 -33.95 -16.21 27.81
N ILE A 257 -33.35 -15.02 28.00
CA ILE A 257 -33.48 -14.16 29.18
C ILE A 257 -34.60 -13.14 28.95
#